data_AF-A0A8J7MIP3-F1
#
_entry.id   AF-A0A8J7MIP3-F1
#
_cell.length_a   1.000
_cell.length_b   1.000
_cell.length_c   1.000
_cell.angle_alpha   90.00
_cell.angle_beta   90.00
_cell.angle_gamma   90.00
#
_symmetry.space_group_name_H-M   'P 1'
#
loop_
_entity.id
_entity.type
_entity.pdbx_description
1 polymer ?
#
loop_
_entity_poly.entity_id
_entity_poly.type
_entity_poly.pdbx_seq_one_letter_code
_entity_poly.pdbx_strand_id
1 'polypeptide(L)'
;MRLGTLFCILYLSFYSTLLAQTDVEFEVEYFTDEMVTAATLDTSFLYTWNERVFASVKAFLALEYGNHDVLILVTMPKGKPAFVEVSSRPQLKKETTDHLIKRIEALSRPPRSTLTEYAYLITATVGKGCEDPQLKFLPKVALPEEKVRAKFEAADLSEKIILFQTWVLEDVIPVLAYYEDTLRTELRGVNAIGTILNTRAFDTIASKRLTIKNSKYWRATMEIGSGDGLIVLSKISIHIAKGEFDLAKRYLNVAQAFPEQNSMALNFYRQFDFRMEWLYDDVGEQIRIGKKLQIEGDFESAALHFEAELDKFPKSADFNFEKYYSRSLLISEHDPEYIIKLWKDCKEAVYSCDPLYNMNVPAKNSKDLYLMSKRHEINLLFDNKIRISENILEYADIALDLEVYGFAAHLYWLIIGNKPDAFPDRDILAHYLYCLERLGDTENIRTFEEEYTRQKFKKIERERKQAMESNSVYRRSKGIQNKNNKRKKNKKNKKKRKKDKREGK
;
A
#
# COMPACT_ATOMS: atom_id res chain seq x y z
N MET A 1 -0.11 23.07 15.95
CA MET A 1 1.09 23.89 16.18
C MET A 1 1.82 23.36 17.41
N ARG A 2 2.85 22.54 17.20
CA ARG A 2 3.82 22.15 18.23
C ARG A 2 5.20 22.36 17.62
N LEU A 3 5.96 23.27 18.21
CA LEU A 3 7.36 23.53 17.88
C LEU A 3 8.18 22.27 18.21
N GLY A 4 8.80 21.67 17.19
CA GLY A 4 9.86 20.69 17.34
C GLY A 4 11.19 21.41 17.47
N THR A 5 11.91 21.11 18.54
CA THR A 5 13.14 21.75 19.00
C THR A 5 14.28 21.55 17.99
N LEU A 6 14.76 22.64 17.39
CA LEU A 6 15.96 22.67 16.55
C LEU A 6 17.20 22.75 17.47
N PHE A 7 18.07 21.76 17.42
CA PHE A 7 19.34 21.77 18.16
C PHE A 7 20.42 22.42 17.29
N CYS A 8 20.63 23.73 17.44
CA CYS A 8 21.78 24.42 16.85
C CYS A 8 22.95 24.39 17.83
N ILE A 9 24.04 23.72 17.47
CA ILE A 9 25.32 23.83 18.19
C ILE A 9 26.19 24.81 17.39
N LEU A 10 26.36 26.02 17.93
CA LEU A 10 27.26 27.06 17.41
C LEU A 10 28.59 26.99 18.17
N TYR A 11 29.68 26.67 17.48
CA TYR A 11 31.04 26.74 18.01
C TYR A 11 31.75 27.95 17.41
N LEU A 12 32.13 28.92 18.23
CA LEU A 12 32.91 30.10 17.84
C LEU A 12 34.28 30.02 18.49
N SER A 13 35.33 29.92 17.67
CA SER A 13 36.72 30.08 18.09
C SER A 13 37.38 31.18 17.25
N PHE A 14 37.81 32.25 17.92
CA PHE A 14 38.66 33.30 17.35
C PHE A 14 40.13 32.99 17.69
N TYR A 15 41.04 33.04 16.70
CA TYR A 15 42.26 33.88 16.71
C TYR A 15 43.09 33.75 15.40
N SER A 16 43.25 34.91 14.74
CA SER A 16 44.38 35.49 13.97
C SER A 16 45.06 34.79 12.76
N THR A 17 44.84 35.47 11.61
CA THR A 17 45.71 35.70 10.43
C THR A 17 46.39 34.52 9.73
N LEU A 18 45.74 33.98 8.70
CA LEU A 18 46.37 33.26 7.57
C LEU A 18 45.33 32.99 6.46
N LEU A 19 45.44 33.72 5.34
CA LEU A 19 44.56 33.68 4.16
C LEU A 19 43.07 33.97 4.47
N ALA A 20 42.40 34.77 3.64
CA ALA A 20 40.94 34.89 3.75
C ALA A 20 40.34 33.53 3.38
N GLN A 21 40.17 32.64 4.37
CA GLN A 21 39.41 31.41 4.19
C GLN A 21 37.99 31.83 3.86
N THR A 22 37.52 31.42 2.69
CA THR A 22 36.15 31.64 2.29
C THR A 22 35.25 30.91 3.29
N ASP A 23 34.23 31.59 3.83
CA ASP A 23 33.29 30.95 4.75
C ASP A 23 32.51 29.85 4.01
N VAL A 24 32.30 28.72 4.67
CA VAL A 24 31.60 27.56 4.11
C VAL A 24 30.58 27.07 5.13
N GLU A 25 29.31 27.25 4.79
CA GLU A 25 28.16 26.78 5.55
C GLU A 25 27.58 25.51 4.92
N PHE A 26 27.08 24.59 5.75
CA PHE A 26 26.47 23.34 5.30
C PHE A 26 25.04 23.20 5.78
N GLU A 27 24.20 22.71 4.88
CA GLU A 27 22.90 22.10 5.17
C GLU A 27 22.95 20.63 4.70
N VAL A 28 22.38 19.72 5.50
CA VAL A 28 22.37 18.29 5.19
C VAL A 28 20.95 17.77 5.19
N GLU A 29 20.57 17.15 4.07
CA GLU A 29 19.27 16.49 3.90
C GLU A 29 19.47 14.97 3.77
N TYR A 30 18.76 14.19 4.58
CA TYR A 30 18.81 12.74 4.55
C TYR A 30 17.60 12.18 3.80
N PHE A 31 17.83 11.32 2.80
CA PHE A 31 16.75 10.69 2.02
C PHE A 31 16.31 9.34 2.59
N THR A 32 17.10 8.77 3.48
CA THR A 32 16.81 7.51 4.14
C THR A 32 16.28 7.77 5.54
N ASP A 33 15.17 7.12 5.87
CA ASP A 33 14.56 7.19 7.20
C ASP A 33 15.53 6.73 8.30
N GLU A 34 15.47 7.33 9.49
CA GLU A 34 16.36 7.01 10.61
C GLU A 34 16.28 5.53 11.02
N MET A 35 15.09 4.93 10.98
CA MET A 35 14.92 3.51 11.29
C MET A 35 15.52 2.62 10.20
N VAL A 36 15.32 2.98 8.93
CA VAL A 36 15.96 2.26 7.83
C VAL A 36 17.48 2.36 7.95
N THR A 37 17.98 3.53 8.35
CA THR A 37 19.40 3.79 8.61
C THR A 37 19.93 2.89 9.72
N ALA A 38 19.25 2.80 10.86
CA ALA A 38 19.64 1.94 11.98
C ALA A 38 19.62 0.44 11.65
N ALA A 39 18.76 0.01 10.72
CA ALA A 39 18.71 -1.38 10.25
C ALA A 39 19.81 -1.68 9.23
N THR A 40 20.22 -0.70 8.42
CA THR A 40 21.08 -0.93 7.26
C THR A 40 22.54 -0.53 7.48
N LEU A 41 22.83 0.32 8.47
CA LEU A 41 24.16 0.87 8.76
C LEU A 41 24.47 0.84 10.26
N ASP A 42 25.75 0.68 10.59
CA ASP A 42 26.27 1.03 11.92
C ASP A 42 26.27 2.56 12.04
N THR A 43 25.34 3.08 12.84
CA THR A 43 25.12 4.53 12.99
C THR A 43 26.28 5.24 13.66
N SER A 44 27.00 4.56 14.56
CA SER A 44 28.19 5.13 15.21
C SER A 44 29.33 5.28 14.21
N PHE A 45 29.53 4.24 13.38
CA PHE A 45 30.53 4.28 12.33
C PHE A 45 30.17 5.29 11.22
N LEU A 46 28.89 5.37 10.86
CA LEU A 46 28.36 6.34 9.91
C LEU A 46 28.62 7.77 10.38
N TYR A 47 28.34 8.08 11.64
CA TYR A 47 28.57 9.40 12.23
C TYR A 47 30.05 9.82 12.11
N THR A 48 30.97 8.97 12.57
CA THR A 48 32.41 9.26 12.49
C THR A 48 32.93 9.36 11.05
N TRP A 49 32.33 8.64 10.10
CA TRP A 49 32.66 8.81 8.70
C TRP A 49 32.12 10.13 8.13
N ASN A 50 30.87 10.49 8.44
CA ASN A 50 30.26 11.74 8.01
C ASN A 50 31.03 12.97 8.53
N GLU A 51 31.53 12.95 9.77
CA GLU A 51 32.39 14.04 10.28
C GLU A 51 33.65 14.22 9.41
N ARG A 52 34.27 13.13 8.98
CA ARG A 52 35.45 13.17 8.08
C ARG A 52 35.07 13.68 6.70
N VAL A 53 33.91 13.29 6.17
CA VAL A 53 33.38 13.81 4.90
C VAL A 53 33.18 15.32 5.02
N PHE A 54 32.45 15.79 6.02
CA PHE A 54 32.17 17.21 6.23
C PHE A 54 33.45 18.02 6.41
N ALA A 55 34.39 17.56 7.24
CA ALA A 55 35.68 18.22 7.40
C ALA A 55 36.47 18.28 6.09
N SER A 56 36.46 17.20 5.29
CA SER A 56 37.15 17.15 4.01
C SER A 56 36.53 18.08 2.96
N VAL A 57 35.20 18.10 2.86
CA VAL A 57 34.45 19.00 1.98
C VAL A 57 34.72 20.45 2.37
N LYS A 58 34.63 20.77 3.68
CA LYS A 58 34.80 22.14 4.17
C LYS A 58 36.21 22.65 3.89
N ALA A 59 37.21 21.85 4.21
CA ALA A 59 38.61 22.19 3.95
C ALA A 59 38.90 22.35 2.46
N PHE A 60 38.23 21.58 1.60
CA PHE A 60 38.41 21.69 0.15
C PHE A 60 37.75 22.97 -0.40
N LEU A 61 36.48 23.20 -0.08
CA LEU A 61 35.72 24.35 -0.59
C LEU A 61 36.16 25.70 0.01
N ALA A 62 36.76 25.72 1.21
CA ALA A 62 37.32 26.94 1.79
C ALA A 62 38.51 27.52 1.00
N LEU A 63 39.10 26.73 0.10
CA LEU A 63 40.15 27.15 -0.82
C LEU A 63 39.61 27.67 -2.15
N GLU A 64 38.31 27.48 -2.42
CA GLU A 64 37.68 27.97 -3.64
C GLU A 64 37.44 29.48 -3.56
N TYR A 65 37.72 30.16 -4.67
CA TYR A 65 37.52 31.60 -4.80
C TYR A 65 36.17 31.89 -5.44
N GLY A 66 35.41 32.81 -4.84
CA GLY A 66 34.12 33.26 -5.37
C GLY A 66 32.96 32.82 -4.50
N ASN A 67 31.75 33.04 -5.01
CA ASN A 67 30.50 32.69 -4.34
C ASN A 67 29.82 31.55 -5.09
N HIS A 68 29.57 30.43 -4.42
CA HIS A 68 29.00 29.22 -5.03
C HIS A 68 28.01 28.56 -4.10
N ASP A 69 26.97 27.96 -4.67
CA ASP A 69 26.25 26.87 -4.02
C ASP A 69 26.74 25.56 -4.64
N VAL A 70 27.08 24.58 -3.81
CA VAL A 70 27.57 23.27 -4.23
C VAL A 70 26.69 22.18 -3.62
N LEU A 71 26.14 21.31 -4.45
CA LEU A 71 25.43 20.11 -4.06
C LEU A 71 26.35 18.91 -4.14
N ILE A 72 26.38 18.11 -3.09
CA ILE A 72 27.19 16.90 -2.99
C ILE A 72 26.26 15.77 -2.54
N LEU A 73 25.85 14.92 -3.48
CA LEU A 73 25.04 13.75 -3.18
C LEU A 73 25.96 12.57 -2.88
N VAL A 74 25.86 12.06 -1.65
CA VAL A 74 26.58 10.87 -1.23
C VAL A 74 25.61 9.70 -1.24
N THR A 75 25.94 8.65 -1.99
CA THR A 75 25.12 7.45 -2.10
C THR A 75 25.91 6.22 -1.65
N MET A 76 25.32 5.40 -0.80
CA MET A 76 25.84 4.12 -0.30
C MET A 76 24.92 2.98 -0.76
N PRO A 77 25.16 2.40 -1.95
CA PRO A 77 24.33 1.30 -2.41
C PRO A 77 24.55 0.04 -1.57
N LYS A 78 23.52 -0.82 -1.51
CA LYS A 78 23.58 -2.10 -0.83
C LYS A 78 24.80 -2.93 -1.29
N GLY A 79 25.66 -3.28 -0.33
CA GLY A 79 26.85 -4.12 -0.55
C GLY A 79 27.96 -3.50 -1.41
N LYS A 80 27.84 -2.23 -1.82
CA LYS A 80 28.84 -1.55 -2.69
C LYS A 80 29.51 -0.38 -1.94
N PRO A 81 30.70 0.06 -2.40
CA PRO A 81 31.30 1.29 -1.89
C PRO A 81 30.41 2.51 -2.13
N ALA A 82 30.53 3.50 -1.24
CA ALA A 82 29.92 4.80 -1.44
C ALA A 82 30.49 5.49 -2.67
N PHE A 83 29.68 6.27 -3.37
CA PHE A 83 30.11 7.16 -4.46
C PHE A 83 29.50 8.55 -4.29
N VAL A 84 30.08 9.52 -4.99
CA VAL A 84 29.72 10.94 -4.84
C VAL A 84 29.41 11.58 -6.18
N GLU A 85 28.29 12.30 -6.24
CA GLU A 85 27.95 13.16 -7.38
C GLU A 85 28.00 14.62 -6.92
N VAL A 86 28.62 15.49 -7.71
CA VAL A 86 28.79 16.92 -7.38
C VAL A 86 28.13 17.78 -8.45
N SER A 87 27.38 18.78 -8.00
CA SER A 87 26.81 19.83 -8.83
C SER A 87 27.05 21.20 -8.21
N SER A 88 27.07 22.26 -9.01
CA SER A 88 27.30 23.60 -8.48
C SER A 88 26.67 24.69 -9.33
N ARG A 89 26.45 25.86 -8.70
CA ARG A 89 26.07 27.10 -9.36
C ARG A 89 26.78 28.30 -8.70
N PRO A 90 27.43 29.19 -9.47
CA PRO A 90 27.89 28.96 -10.85
C PRO A 90 28.72 27.67 -10.93
N GLN A 91 28.72 27.03 -12.10
CA GLN A 91 29.36 25.73 -12.29
C GLN A 91 30.87 25.81 -11.98
N LEU A 92 31.32 24.99 -11.02
CA LEU A 92 32.73 24.77 -10.73
C LEU A 92 33.41 24.08 -11.91
N LYS A 93 34.72 24.32 -12.04
CA LYS A 93 35.53 23.65 -13.06
C LYS A 93 35.49 22.13 -12.85
N LYS A 94 35.52 21.38 -13.95
CA LYS A 94 35.44 19.92 -13.90
C LYS A 94 36.59 19.31 -13.08
N GLU A 95 37.78 19.87 -13.19
CA GLU A 95 38.94 19.42 -12.43
C GLU A 95 38.74 19.59 -10.92
N THR A 96 38.10 20.68 -10.51
CA THR A 96 37.73 20.95 -9.11
C THR A 96 36.72 19.93 -8.61
N THR A 97 35.64 19.67 -9.37
CA THR A 97 34.62 18.68 -8.98
C THR A 97 35.19 17.27 -8.93
N ASP A 98 36.00 16.88 -9.93
CA ASP A 98 36.63 15.55 -9.99
C ASP A 98 37.60 15.35 -8.82
N HIS A 99 38.32 16.39 -8.40
CA HIS A 99 39.22 16.32 -7.25
C HIS A 99 38.46 16.20 -5.93
N LEU A 100 37.34 16.93 -5.77
CA LEU A 100 36.46 16.81 -4.61
C LEU A 100 35.89 15.38 -4.50
N ILE A 101 35.36 14.82 -5.58
CA ILE A 101 34.84 13.46 -5.65
C ILE A 101 35.91 12.46 -5.21
N LYS A 102 37.09 12.49 -5.85
CA LYS A 102 38.21 11.60 -5.52
C LYS A 102 38.64 11.71 -4.05
N ARG A 103 38.63 12.93 -3.51
CA ARG A 103 39.02 13.17 -2.11
C ARG A 103 38.05 12.53 -1.12
N ILE A 104 36.74 12.64 -1.38
CA ILE A 104 35.71 12.02 -0.53
C ILE A 104 35.74 10.49 -0.68
N GLU A 105 35.83 9.99 -1.90
CA GLU A 105 35.86 8.54 -2.17
C GLU A 105 37.14 7.86 -1.64
N ALA A 106 38.26 8.60 -1.55
CA ALA A 106 39.50 8.13 -0.95
C ALA A 106 39.46 8.06 0.59
N LEU A 107 38.42 8.58 1.25
CA LEU A 107 38.29 8.47 2.70
C LEU A 107 38.20 7.01 3.11
N SER A 108 39.15 6.59 3.96
CA SER A 108 39.27 5.19 4.34
C SER A 108 38.01 4.67 5.05
N ARG A 109 37.58 3.49 4.61
CA ARG A 109 36.46 2.71 5.15
C ARG A 109 35.13 3.49 5.11
N PRO A 110 34.53 3.71 3.93
CA PRO A 110 33.14 4.18 3.87
C PRO A 110 32.21 3.12 4.50
N PRO A 111 31.18 3.55 5.27
CA PRO A 111 30.12 2.66 5.72
C PRO A 111 29.50 1.93 4.52
N ARG A 112 29.17 0.66 4.73
CA ARG A 112 28.53 -0.15 3.70
C ARG A 112 27.13 -0.48 4.15
N SER A 113 26.17 -0.06 3.34
CA SER A 113 24.79 -0.38 3.59
C SER A 113 24.54 -1.87 3.36
N THR A 114 23.83 -2.52 4.29
CA THR A 114 23.66 -3.98 4.33
C THR A 114 22.31 -4.44 3.80
N LEU A 115 21.24 -3.68 4.06
CA LEU A 115 19.88 -4.08 3.71
C LEU A 115 19.34 -3.33 2.48
N THR A 116 19.54 -2.01 2.40
CA THR A 116 19.01 -1.16 1.31
C THR A 116 19.97 -0.02 0.96
N GLU A 117 19.66 0.85 0.00
CA GLU A 117 20.46 2.04 -0.31
C GLU A 117 20.32 3.10 0.79
N TYR A 118 21.43 3.77 1.12
CA TYR A 118 21.44 4.95 1.97
C TYR A 118 21.97 6.16 1.20
N ALA A 119 21.29 7.30 1.29
CA ALA A 119 21.73 8.52 0.60
C ALA A 119 21.42 9.79 1.39
N TYR A 120 22.29 10.79 1.24
CA TYR A 120 22.10 12.13 1.78
C TYR A 120 22.75 13.18 0.89
N LEU A 121 22.21 14.39 0.92
CA LEU A 121 22.67 15.56 0.18
C LEU A 121 23.33 16.53 1.14
N ILE A 122 24.52 17.01 0.78
CA ILE A 122 25.15 18.17 1.40
C ILE A 122 24.96 19.35 0.46
N THR A 123 24.34 20.41 0.95
CA THR A 123 24.32 21.72 0.30
C THR A 123 25.36 22.59 0.98
N ALA A 124 26.38 23.00 0.23
CA ALA A 124 27.46 23.84 0.70
C ALA A 124 27.37 25.24 0.09
N THR A 125 27.27 26.25 0.96
CA THR A 125 27.29 27.66 0.59
C THR A 125 28.72 28.17 0.77
N VAL A 126 29.38 28.53 -0.33
CA VAL A 126 30.74 29.06 -0.34
C VAL A 126 30.67 30.57 -0.49
N GLY A 127 31.31 31.30 0.43
CA GLY A 127 31.29 32.76 0.46
C GLY A 127 29.89 33.27 0.79
N LYS A 128 29.27 34.02 -0.12
CA LYS A 128 27.88 34.48 0.02
C LYS A 128 26.84 33.54 -0.61
N GLY A 129 27.26 32.42 -1.19
CA GLY A 129 26.39 31.59 -2.03
C GLY A 129 26.09 32.20 -3.39
N CYS A 130 25.42 31.46 -4.25
CA CYS A 130 25.10 31.92 -5.61
C CYS A 130 24.19 33.16 -5.59
N GLU A 131 24.67 34.30 -6.07
CA GLU A 131 23.91 35.56 -6.08
C GLU A 131 22.75 35.57 -7.09
N ASP A 132 22.81 34.71 -8.12
CA ASP A 132 21.73 34.52 -9.08
C ASP A 132 20.96 33.22 -8.79
N PRO A 133 19.76 33.29 -8.20
CA PRO A 133 18.96 32.11 -7.88
C PRO A 133 18.40 31.40 -9.12
N GLN A 134 18.41 32.03 -10.30
CA GLN A 134 17.96 31.41 -11.56
C GLN A 134 19.01 30.51 -12.20
N LEU A 135 20.28 30.61 -11.78
CA LEU A 135 21.32 29.71 -12.25
C LEU A 135 21.01 28.27 -11.82
N LYS A 136 21.14 27.35 -12.79
CA LYS A 136 20.90 25.92 -12.57
C LYS A 136 22.16 25.26 -12.01
N PHE A 137 21.95 24.28 -11.15
CA PHE A 137 22.99 23.36 -10.71
C PHE A 137 23.47 22.49 -11.88
N LEU A 138 24.78 22.55 -12.18
CA LEU A 138 25.41 21.77 -13.25
C LEU A 138 26.66 21.01 -12.76
N PRO A 139 26.87 19.75 -13.21
CA PRO A 139 25.93 18.90 -13.95
C PRO A 139 24.69 18.57 -13.12
N LYS A 140 23.54 18.26 -13.74
CA LYS A 140 22.33 17.92 -12.98
C LYS A 140 22.58 16.65 -12.16
N VAL A 141 22.41 16.72 -10.86
CA VAL A 141 22.38 15.56 -9.96
C VAL A 141 20.92 15.14 -9.77
N ALA A 142 20.63 13.86 -10.00
CA ALA A 142 19.29 13.32 -9.79
C ALA A 142 19.17 12.77 -8.37
N LEU A 143 18.18 13.26 -7.61
CA LEU A 143 17.91 12.78 -6.26
C LEU A 143 17.35 11.34 -6.29
N PRO A 144 17.42 10.59 -5.18
CA PRO A 144 16.94 9.20 -5.15
C PRO A 144 15.50 9.03 -5.64
N GLU A 145 14.56 9.87 -5.20
CA GLU A 145 13.17 9.81 -5.66
C GLU A 145 13.02 10.15 -7.15
N GLU A 146 13.80 11.12 -7.66
CA GLU A 146 13.80 11.46 -9.10
C GLU A 146 14.31 10.29 -9.94
N LYS A 147 15.33 9.57 -9.47
CA LYS A 147 15.85 8.35 -10.12
C LYS A 147 14.79 7.26 -10.17
N VAL A 148 14.02 7.07 -9.09
CA VAL A 148 12.91 6.11 -9.06
C VAL A 148 11.80 6.55 -10.02
N ARG A 149 11.39 7.82 -9.98
CA ARG A 149 10.35 8.38 -10.86
C ARG A 149 10.70 8.19 -12.33
N ALA A 150 11.91 8.57 -12.74
CA ALA A 150 12.36 8.43 -14.13
C ALA A 150 12.33 6.96 -14.61
N LYS A 151 12.68 6.01 -13.74
CA LYS A 151 12.58 4.57 -14.06
C LYS A 151 11.14 4.13 -14.26
N PHE A 152 10.22 4.55 -13.40
CA PHE A 152 8.80 4.22 -13.54
C PHE A 152 8.18 4.91 -14.76
N GLU A 153 8.47 6.18 -15.02
CA GLU A 153 7.95 6.92 -16.19
C GLU A 153 8.41 6.30 -17.52
N ALA A 154 9.61 5.73 -17.57
CA ALA A 154 10.14 5.05 -18.76
C ALA A 154 9.67 3.61 -18.93
N ALA A 155 9.19 2.97 -17.86
CA ALA A 155 8.79 1.57 -17.82
C ALA A 155 7.36 1.38 -18.33
N ASP A 156 7.11 0.26 -19.00
CA ASP A 156 5.74 -0.19 -19.29
C ASP A 156 5.08 -0.85 -18.06
N LEU A 157 3.80 -1.21 -18.17
CA LEU A 157 3.05 -1.83 -17.08
C LEU A 157 3.75 -3.09 -16.51
N SER A 158 4.32 -3.94 -17.36
CA SER A 158 4.97 -5.18 -16.91
C SER A 158 6.27 -4.87 -16.18
N GLU A 159 7.07 -3.94 -16.71
CA GLU A 159 8.31 -3.50 -16.09
C GLU A 159 8.04 -2.76 -14.77
N LYS A 160 7.01 -1.91 -14.67
CA LYS A 160 6.60 -1.27 -13.41
C LYS A 160 6.25 -2.28 -12.32
N ILE A 161 5.53 -3.35 -12.68
CA ILE A 161 5.22 -4.45 -11.76
C ILE A 161 6.52 -5.08 -11.23
N ILE A 162 7.46 -5.40 -12.12
CA ILE A 162 8.75 -6.01 -11.76
C ILE A 162 9.57 -5.06 -10.88
N LEU A 163 9.67 -3.78 -11.25
CA LEU A 163 10.39 -2.76 -10.48
C LEU A 163 9.83 -2.63 -9.06
N PHE A 164 8.51 -2.58 -8.93
CA PHE A 164 7.85 -2.46 -7.62
C PHE A 164 8.04 -3.72 -6.78
N GLN A 165 7.84 -4.91 -7.36
CA GLN A 165 8.08 -6.18 -6.67
C GLN A 165 9.53 -6.31 -6.22
N THR A 166 10.48 -5.99 -7.08
CA THR A 166 11.91 -6.09 -6.80
C THR A 166 12.30 -5.19 -5.64
N TRP A 167 11.89 -3.92 -5.68
CA TRP A 167 12.15 -2.99 -4.57
C TRP A 167 11.55 -3.49 -3.24
N VAL A 168 10.31 -4.01 -3.24
CA VAL A 168 9.74 -4.59 -2.03
C VAL A 168 10.54 -5.81 -1.53
N LEU A 169 10.96 -6.70 -2.44
CA LEU A 169 11.70 -7.91 -2.11
C LEU A 169 13.13 -7.63 -1.62
N GLU A 170 13.81 -6.66 -2.22
CA GLU A 170 15.23 -6.40 -2.00
C GLU A 170 15.50 -5.36 -0.92
N ASP A 171 14.60 -4.39 -0.74
CA ASP A 171 14.79 -3.26 0.16
C ASP A 171 13.82 -3.27 1.34
N VAL A 172 12.53 -3.47 1.10
CA VAL A 172 11.51 -3.31 2.16
C VAL A 172 11.42 -4.54 3.07
N ILE A 173 11.23 -5.72 2.49
CA ILE A 173 11.07 -6.98 3.24
C ILE A 173 12.28 -7.29 4.15
N PRO A 174 13.54 -7.08 3.72
CA PRO A 174 14.69 -7.31 4.61
C PRO A 174 14.72 -6.37 5.82
N VAL A 175 14.34 -5.10 5.64
CA VAL A 175 14.23 -4.15 6.76
C VAL A 175 13.12 -4.56 7.72
N LEU A 176 11.96 -4.98 7.20
CA LEU A 176 10.86 -5.49 8.03
C LEU A 176 11.26 -6.74 8.81
N ALA A 177 11.90 -7.70 8.15
CA ALA A 177 12.39 -8.91 8.78
C ALA A 177 13.39 -8.59 9.91
N TYR A 178 14.30 -7.63 9.72
CA TYR A 178 15.21 -7.19 10.77
C TYR A 178 14.47 -6.73 12.04
N TYR A 179 13.46 -5.86 11.88
CA TYR A 179 12.68 -5.33 13.00
C TYR A 179 11.75 -6.34 13.65
N GLU A 180 11.20 -7.27 12.87
CA GLU A 180 10.25 -8.26 13.36
C GLU A 180 10.91 -9.53 13.91
N ASP A 181 12.13 -9.88 13.49
CA ASP A 181 12.84 -11.11 13.89
C ASP A 181 13.91 -10.84 14.98
N THR A 182 14.61 -9.70 14.91
CA THR A 182 15.87 -9.51 15.66
C THR A 182 15.70 -8.62 16.91
N LEU A 183 14.75 -7.68 16.90
CA LEU A 183 14.66 -6.63 17.94
C LEU A 183 13.54 -6.86 18.96
N ARG A 184 12.65 -7.84 18.76
CA ARG A 184 11.42 -8.03 19.56
C ARG A 184 11.25 -9.46 20.07
N THR A 185 12.33 -10.01 20.65
CA THR A 185 12.45 -11.43 21.07
C THR A 185 11.31 -11.95 21.97
N GLU A 186 10.62 -11.08 22.70
CA GLU A 186 9.50 -11.46 23.58
C GLU A 186 8.14 -11.58 22.85
N LEU A 187 7.99 -10.97 21.66
CA LEU A 187 6.73 -10.92 20.90
C LEU A 187 6.65 -12.07 19.89
N ARG A 188 6.12 -13.22 20.34
CA ARG A 188 6.13 -14.47 19.56
C ARG A 188 5.37 -14.39 18.23
N GLY A 189 4.27 -13.63 18.18
CA GLY A 189 3.52 -13.39 16.95
C GLY A 189 4.35 -12.57 15.96
N VAL A 190 4.97 -11.49 16.43
CA VAL A 190 5.83 -10.62 15.62
C VAL A 190 7.02 -11.39 15.04
N ASN A 191 7.73 -12.15 15.88
CA ASN A 191 8.85 -12.99 15.44
C ASN A 191 8.43 -14.01 14.38
N ALA A 192 7.20 -14.54 14.47
CA ALA A 192 6.69 -15.45 13.45
C ALA A 192 6.47 -14.76 12.10
N ILE A 193 6.08 -13.47 12.08
CA ILE A 193 5.99 -12.69 10.84
C ILE A 193 7.39 -12.36 10.31
N GLY A 194 8.31 -11.96 11.19
CA GLY A 194 9.72 -11.78 10.83
C GLY A 194 10.32 -13.03 10.17
N THR A 195 10.06 -14.22 10.73
CA THR A 195 10.47 -15.50 10.14
C THR A 195 9.82 -15.75 8.78
N ILE A 196 8.52 -15.46 8.60
CA ILE A 196 7.82 -15.59 7.31
C ILE A 196 8.48 -14.71 6.24
N LEU A 197 8.87 -13.49 6.61
CA LEU A 197 9.55 -12.54 5.73
C LEU A 197 10.97 -13.00 5.40
N ASN A 198 11.76 -13.33 6.41
CA ASN A 198 13.16 -13.74 6.30
C ASN A 198 13.32 -15.03 5.47
N THR A 199 12.45 -16.02 5.70
CA THR A 199 12.44 -17.29 4.96
C THR A 199 11.75 -17.20 3.59
N ARG A 200 11.21 -16.03 3.24
CA ARG A 200 10.43 -15.80 2.02
C ARG A 200 9.31 -16.82 1.82
N ALA A 201 8.62 -17.20 2.89
CA ALA A 201 7.55 -18.21 2.82
C ALA A 201 6.41 -17.83 1.84
N PHE A 202 6.28 -16.54 1.53
CA PHE A 202 5.35 -16.00 0.54
C PHE A 202 5.66 -16.40 -0.91
N ASP A 203 6.85 -16.92 -1.22
CA ASP A 203 7.15 -17.43 -2.57
C ASP A 203 6.32 -18.69 -2.88
N THR A 204 6.04 -19.53 -1.88
CA THR A 204 5.34 -20.82 -2.07
C THR A 204 3.96 -20.89 -1.42
N ILE A 205 3.73 -20.10 -0.36
CA ILE A 205 2.47 -20.12 0.39
C ILE A 205 1.58 -18.97 -0.08
N ALA A 206 0.26 -19.22 -0.18
CA ALA A 206 -0.72 -18.20 -0.51
C ALA A 206 -0.77 -17.09 0.57
N SER A 207 -0.87 -15.82 0.16
CA SER A 207 -0.90 -14.66 1.08
C SER A 207 -1.95 -14.81 2.18
N LYS A 208 -3.15 -15.28 1.84
CA LYS A 208 -4.24 -15.51 2.81
C LYS A 208 -3.85 -16.49 3.92
N ARG A 209 -3.03 -17.51 3.63
CA ARG A 209 -2.55 -18.49 4.61
C ARG A 209 -1.43 -17.96 5.49
N LEU A 210 -0.68 -16.96 5.02
CA LEU A 210 0.36 -16.29 5.79
C LEU A 210 -0.20 -15.16 6.66
N THR A 211 -1.34 -14.60 6.27
CA THR A 211 -1.96 -13.41 6.90
C THR A 211 -3.29 -13.76 7.55
N ILE A 212 -4.43 -13.51 6.89
CA ILE A 212 -5.77 -13.53 7.51
C ILE A 212 -6.22 -14.92 8.03
N LYS A 213 -5.64 -16.02 7.55
CA LYS A 213 -5.90 -17.38 8.04
C LYS A 213 -4.77 -17.92 8.94
N ASN A 214 -3.86 -17.06 9.37
CA ASN A 214 -2.74 -17.41 10.24
C ASN A 214 -2.98 -16.86 11.65
N SER A 215 -3.10 -17.73 12.66
CA SER A 215 -3.25 -17.26 14.04
C SER A 215 -2.05 -16.45 14.52
N LYS A 216 -0.84 -16.74 14.02
CA LYS A 216 0.36 -15.97 14.38
C LYS A 216 0.34 -14.54 13.83
N TYR A 217 -0.34 -14.31 12.70
CA TYR A 217 -0.54 -12.98 12.14
C TYR A 217 -1.47 -12.12 13.02
N TRP A 218 -2.59 -12.68 13.44
CA TRP A 218 -3.50 -11.98 14.34
C TRP A 218 -2.88 -11.74 15.71
N ARG A 219 -2.12 -12.72 16.22
CA ARG A 219 -1.32 -12.55 17.43
C ARG A 219 -0.33 -11.40 17.31
N ALA A 220 0.42 -11.32 16.20
CA ALA A 220 1.36 -10.23 15.95
C ALA A 220 0.65 -8.86 15.92
N THR A 221 -0.52 -8.81 15.27
CA THR A 221 -1.37 -7.61 15.20
C THR A 221 -1.80 -7.15 16.59
N MET A 222 -2.08 -8.08 17.50
CA MET A 222 -2.43 -7.79 18.89
C MET A 222 -1.21 -7.35 19.72
N GLU A 223 -0.08 -8.05 19.60
CA GLU A 223 1.16 -7.80 20.35
C GLU A 223 1.77 -6.42 20.05
N ILE A 224 1.70 -5.97 18.81
CA ILE A 224 2.20 -4.64 18.38
C ILE A 224 1.20 -3.51 18.72
N GLY A 225 -0.06 -3.86 19.01
CA GLY A 225 -1.15 -2.90 19.08
C GLY A 225 -1.52 -2.33 17.70
N SER A 226 -2.55 -1.48 17.64
CA SER A 226 -2.94 -0.82 16.38
C SER A 226 -1.95 0.28 15.93
N GLY A 227 -0.92 0.55 16.74
CA GLY A 227 -0.15 1.79 16.77
C GLY A 227 1.12 1.87 15.92
N ASP A 228 1.74 0.75 15.55
CA ASP A 228 3.09 0.74 14.95
C ASP A 228 3.06 0.55 13.42
N GLY A 229 1.97 0.00 12.87
CA GLY A 229 1.81 -0.23 11.43
C GLY A 229 2.65 -1.36 10.85
N LEU A 230 3.68 -1.82 11.56
CA LEU A 230 4.64 -2.82 11.11
C LEU A 230 3.99 -4.08 10.52
N ILE A 231 3.04 -4.70 11.24
CA ILE A 231 2.36 -5.93 10.79
C ILE A 231 1.47 -5.70 9.56
N VAL A 232 0.86 -4.50 9.45
CA VAL A 232 0.06 -4.14 8.26
C VAL A 232 0.97 -3.87 7.08
N LEU A 233 2.12 -3.21 7.30
CA LEU A 233 3.14 -2.99 6.29
C LEU A 233 3.69 -4.31 5.76
N SER A 234 4.02 -5.26 6.63
CA SER A 234 4.45 -6.62 6.26
C SER A 234 3.42 -7.35 5.40
N LYS A 235 2.12 -7.19 5.71
CA LYS A 235 1.05 -7.73 4.89
C LYS A 235 0.96 -7.07 3.51
N ILE A 236 1.05 -5.74 3.45
CA ILE A 236 1.05 -5.00 2.17
C ILE A 236 2.24 -5.45 1.32
N SER A 237 3.43 -5.56 1.91
CA SER A 237 4.65 -6.04 1.25
C SER A 237 4.51 -7.47 0.72
N ILE A 238 3.91 -8.39 1.49
CA ILE A 238 3.61 -9.76 1.02
C ILE A 238 2.67 -9.73 -0.19
N HIS A 239 1.63 -8.88 -0.17
CA HIS A 239 0.73 -8.75 -1.30
C HIS A 239 1.45 -8.20 -2.54
N ILE A 240 2.26 -7.14 -2.40
CA ILE A 240 3.05 -6.58 -3.50
C ILE A 240 4.02 -7.63 -4.06
N ALA A 241 4.80 -8.31 -3.21
CA ALA A 241 5.74 -9.36 -3.62
C ALA A 241 5.06 -10.46 -4.46
N LYS A 242 3.78 -10.75 -4.19
CA LYS A 242 2.98 -11.74 -4.93
C LYS A 242 2.17 -11.17 -6.11
N GLY A 243 2.38 -9.90 -6.48
CA GLY A 243 1.65 -9.21 -7.55
C GLY A 243 0.18 -8.93 -7.22
N GLU A 244 -0.22 -8.99 -5.94
CA GLU A 244 -1.58 -8.76 -5.45
C GLU A 244 -1.81 -7.26 -5.17
N PHE A 245 -1.57 -6.41 -6.17
CA PHE A 245 -1.56 -4.95 -6.00
C PHE A 245 -2.93 -4.38 -5.59
N ASP A 246 -4.05 -4.93 -6.05
CA ASP A 246 -5.39 -4.47 -5.64
C ASP A 246 -5.62 -4.65 -4.12
N LEU A 247 -5.21 -5.80 -3.57
CA LEU A 247 -5.25 -6.04 -2.13
C LEU A 247 -4.29 -5.11 -1.40
N ALA A 248 -3.06 -4.99 -1.88
CA ALA A 248 -2.04 -4.12 -1.28
C ALA A 248 -2.51 -2.67 -1.20
N LYS A 249 -3.03 -2.11 -2.30
CA LYS A 249 -3.60 -0.75 -2.38
C LYS A 249 -4.74 -0.57 -1.40
N ARG A 250 -5.64 -1.56 -1.28
CA ARG A 250 -6.76 -1.48 -0.34
C ARG A 250 -6.31 -1.41 1.12
N TYR A 251 -5.33 -2.22 1.52
CA TYR A 251 -4.77 -2.15 2.87
C TYR A 251 -3.96 -0.88 3.10
N LEU A 252 -3.22 -0.41 2.09
CA LEU A 252 -2.47 0.84 2.13
C LEU A 252 -3.38 2.05 2.39
N ASN A 253 -4.48 2.17 1.64
CA ASN A 253 -5.45 3.26 1.80
C ASN A 253 -6.01 3.34 3.22
N VAL A 254 -6.28 2.18 3.83
CA VAL A 254 -6.75 2.09 5.21
C VAL A 254 -5.64 2.45 6.20
N ALA A 255 -4.44 1.92 6.02
CA ALA A 255 -3.32 2.18 6.92
C ALA A 255 -2.95 3.67 6.95
N GLN A 256 -2.92 4.32 5.79
CA GLN A 256 -2.63 5.75 5.66
C GLN A 256 -3.71 6.68 6.21
N ALA A 257 -4.92 6.19 6.51
CA ALA A 257 -5.96 6.98 7.16
C ALA A 257 -5.67 7.23 8.66
N PHE A 258 -4.65 6.58 9.22
CA PHE A 258 -4.25 6.70 10.63
C PHE A 258 -2.72 6.93 10.78
N PRO A 259 -2.16 8.04 10.26
CA PRO A 259 -0.70 8.22 10.14
C PRO A 259 0.05 8.57 11.44
N GLU A 260 -0.66 8.95 12.51
CA GLU A 260 -0.07 9.30 13.82
C GLU A 260 0.38 8.06 14.62
N GLN A 261 -0.28 6.95 14.38
CA GLN A 261 0.16 5.57 14.59
C GLN A 261 0.90 5.16 13.31
N ASN A 262 1.76 4.17 13.17
CA ASN A 262 2.53 3.91 11.93
C ASN A 262 3.76 4.81 11.71
N SER A 263 4.34 5.46 12.73
CA SER A 263 5.58 6.23 12.55
C SER A 263 6.68 5.44 11.82
N MET A 264 6.80 4.14 12.10
CA MET A 264 7.75 3.23 11.42
C MET A 264 7.37 2.94 9.96
N ALA A 265 6.08 2.86 9.65
CA ALA A 265 5.60 2.49 8.33
C ALA A 265 5.27 3.69 7.42
N LEU A 266 5.23 4.91 7.96
CA LEU A 266 4.76 6.10 7.25
C LEU A 266 5.60 6.41 5.99
N ASN A 267 6.92 6.33 6.10
CA ASN A 267 7.80 6.58 4.96
C ASN A 267 7.67 5.50 3.88
N PHE A 268 7.52 4.23 4.27
CA PHE A 268 7.20 3.17 3.31
C PHE A 268 5.83 3.35 2.69
N TYR A 269 4.81 3.77 3.45
CA TYR A 269 3.48 4.03 2.91
C TYR A 269 3.48 5.16 1.90
N ARG A 270 4.23 6.24 2.11
CA ARG A 270 4.40 7.31 1.10
C ARG A 270 5.06 6.76 -0.16
N GLN A 271 6.09 5.95 0.00
CA GLN A 271 6.78 5.29 -1.10
C GLN A 271 5.91 4.29 -1.87
N PHE A 272 5.03 3.57 -1.18
CA PHE A 272 4.04 2.71 -1.79
C PHE A 272 2.99 3.51 -2.54
N ASP A 273 2.55 4.65 -1.99
CA ASP A 273 1.49 5.50 -2.57
C ASP A 273 1.83 5.94 -3.98
N PHE A 274 2.99 6.59 -4.17
CA PHE A 274 3.36 7.12 -5.48
C PHE A 274 3.69 6.01 -6.49
N ARG A 275 4.27 4.88 -6.04
CA ARG A 275 4.53 3.74 -6.93
C ARG A 275 3.24 3.06 -7.36
N MET A 276 2.24 2.98 -6.46
CA MET A 276 0.90 2.54 -6.79
C MET A 276 0.25 3.53 -7.78
N GLU A 277 0.35 4.83 -7.56
CA GLU A 277 -0.18 5.84 -8.48
C GLU A 277 0.35 5.63 -9.90
N TRP A 278 1.67 5.60 -10.09
CA TRP A 278 2.28 5.40 -11.42
C TRP A 278 1.96 4.05 -12.07
N LEU A 279 1.75 3.01 -11.28
CA LEU A 279 1.30 1.71 -11.76
C LEU A 279 -0.16 1.77 -12.24
N TYR A 280 -1.04 2.39 -11.45
CA TYR A 280 -2.47 2.44 -11.75
C TYR A 280 -2.83 3.49 -12.81
N ASP A 281 -1.96 4.47 -13.08
CA ASP A 281 -2.06 5.32 -14.27
C ASP A 281 -2.02 4.48 -15.55
N ASP A 282 -1.09 3.54 -15.65
CA ASP A 282 -1.00 2.62 -16.80
C ASP A 282 -2.18 1.66 -16.85
N VAL A 283 -2.62 1.12 -15.70
CA VAL A 283 -3.84 0.30 -15.65
C VAL A 283 -5.02 1.11 -16.18
N GLY A 284 -5.19 2.36 -15.74
CA GLY A 284 -6.22 3.27 -16.23
C GLY A 284 -6.15 3.51 -17.73
N GLU A 285 -4.93 3.65 -18.27
CA GLU A 285 -4.71 3.78 -19.71
C GLU A 285 -5.14 2.55 -20.48
N GLN A 286 -4.75 1.36 -20.03
CA GLN A 286 -5.15 0.10 -20.68
C GLN A 286 -6.66 -0.13 -20.60
N ILE A 287 -7.31 0.26 -19.50
CA ILE A 287 -8.77 0.25 -19.37
C ILE A 287 -9.41 1.20 -20.38
N ARG A 288 -8.86 2.40 -20.57
CA ARG A 288 -9.36 3.38 -21.54
C ARG A 288 -9.26 2.87 -22.98
N ILE A 289 -8.16 2.22 -23.34
CA ILE A 289 -7.98 1.58 -24.66
C ILE A 289 -9.05 0.51 -24.89
N GLY A 290 -9.21 -0.44 -23.96
CA GLY A 290 -10.22 -1.48 -24.11
C GLY A 290 -11.67 -0.94 -24.12
N LYS A 291 -11.97 0.10 -23.34
CA LYS A 291 -13.28 0.76 -23.37
C LYS A 291 -13.56 1.47 -24.69
N LYS A 292 -12.55 2.02 -25.36
CA LYS A 292 -12.70 2.60 -26.69
C LYS A 292 -13.18 1.55 -27.70
N LEU A 293 -12.59 0.35 -27.67
CA LEU A 293 -13.01 -0.79 -28.50
C LEU A 293 -14.46 -1.20 -28.18
N GLN A 294 -14.84 -1.24 -26.90
CA GLN A 294 -16.23 -1.51 -26.50
C GLN A 294 -17.22 -0.45 -27.02
N ILE A 295 -16.83 0.83 -27.02
CA ILE A 295 -17.66 1.93 -27.56
C ILE A 295 -17.83 1.81 -29.08
N GLU A 296 -16.79 1.37 -29.77
CA GLU A 296 -16.78 1.10 -31.22
C GLU A 296 -17.57 -0.18 -31.59
N GLY A 297 -17.97 -0.97 -30.58
CA GLY A 297 -18.69 -2.23 -30.75
C GLY A 297 -17.78 -3.43 -31.06
N ASP A 298 -16.47 -3.24 -31.05
CA ASP A 298 -15.48 -4.31 -31.23
C ASP A 298 -15.17 -5.01 -29.90
N PHE A 299 -16.15 -5.75 -29.41
CA PHE A 299 -16.06 -6.45 -28.13
C PHE A 299 -15.07 -7.62 -28.14
N GLU A 300 -14.80 -8.22 -29.30
CA GLU A 300 -13.83 -9.32 -29.42
C GLU A 300 -12.41 -8.79 -29.24
N SER A 301 -12.04 -7.73 -29.98
CA SER A 301 -10.74 -7.08 -29.78
C SER A 301 -10.61 -6.52 -28.36
N ALA A 302 -11.68 -5.98 -27.77
CA ALA A 302 -11.66 -5.55 -26.38
C ALA A 302 -11.39 -6.71 -25.40
N ALA A 303 -12.00 -7.88 -25.61
CA ALA A 303 -11.76 -9.06 -24.78
C ALA A 303 -10.31 -9.56 -24.92
N LEU A 304 -9.81 -9.65 -26.16
CA LEU A 304 -8.43 -10.05 -26.45
C LEU A 304 -7.41 -9.07 -25.85
N HIS A 305 -7.70 -7.76 -25.90
CA HIS A 305 -6.91 -6.73 -25.24
C HIS A 305 -6.79 -6.99 -23.73
N PHE A 306 -7.90 -7.16 -23.03
CA PHE A 306 -7.86 -7.44 -21.58
C PHE A 306 -7.26 -8.80 -21.24
N GLU A 307 -7.31 -9.78 -22.15
CA GLU A 307 -6.59 -11.04 -21.99
C GLU A 307 -5.08 -10.85 -22.05
N ALA A 308 -4.59 -10.09 -23.04
CA ALA A 308 -3.17 -9.76 -23.14
C ALA A 308 -2.68 -8.94 -21.93
N GLU A 309 -3.50 -8.04 -21.39
CA GLU A 309 -3.16 -7.29 -20.18
C GLU A 309 -3.19 -8.17 -18.91
N LEU A 310 -4.05 -9.19 -18.85
CA LEU A 310 -4.04 -10.18 -17.76
C LEU A 310 -2.81 -11.09 -17.80
N ASP A 311 -2.21 -11.34 -18.97
CA ASP A 311 -0.94 -12.08 -19.04
C ASP A 311 0.20 -11.30 -18.36
N LYS A 312 0.16 -9.97 -18.43
CA LYS A 312 1.13 -9.07 -17.78
C LYS A 312 0.79 -8.82 -16.30
N PHE A 313 -0.49 -8.62 -16.01
CA PHE A 313 -1.00 -8.28 -14.68
C PHE A 313 -2.19 -9.19 -14.28
N PRO A 314 -1.91 -10.46 -13.91
CA PRO A 314 -2.94 -11.50 -13.76
C PRO A 314 -3.89 -11.30 -12.58
N LYS A 315 -3.53 -10.45 -11.60
CA LYS A 315 -4.30 -10.21 -10.39
C LYS A 315 -4.95 -8.83 -10.36
N SER A 316 -5.43 -8.38 -11.52
CA SER A 316 -6.21 -7.16 -11.70
C SER A 316 -7.71 -7.45 -11.70
N ALA A 317 -8.44 -6.92 -10.72
CA ALA A 317 -9.88 -6.97 -10.65
C ALA A 317 -10.53 -6.24 -11.84
N ASP A 318 -9.98 -5.10 -12.23
CA ASP A 318 -10.46 -4.31 -13.36
C ASP A 318 -10.35 -5.06 -14.68
N PHE A 319 -9.18 -5.62 -15.01
CA PHE A 319 -9.03 -6.36 -16.27
C PHE A 319 -9.89 -7.63 -16.31
N ASN A 320 -10.00 -8.35 -15.19
CA ASN A 320 -10.89 -9.51 -15.10
C ASN A 320 -12.36 -9.12 -15.33
N PHE A 321 -12.81 -8.00 -14.75
CA PHE A 321 -14.18 -7.52 -14.93
C PHE A 321 -14.44 -7.02 -16.34
N GLU A 322 -13.55 -6.22 -16.91
CA GLU A 322 -13.72 -5.64 -18.25
C GLU A 322 -13.63 -6.72 -19.34
N LYS A 323 -12.75 -7.73 -19.19
CA LYS A 323 -12.75 -8.94 -20.04
C LYS A 323 -14.11 -9.63 -20.02
N TYR A 324 -14.66 -9.85 -18.83
CA TYR A 324 -15.98 -10.45 -18.68
C TYR A 324 -17.05 -9.59 -19.35
N TYR A 325 -17.02 -8.27 -19.13
CA TYR A 325 -17.99 -7.35 -19.69
C TYR A 325 -17.99 -7.40 -21.22
N SER A 326 -16.82 -7.30 -21.85
CA SER A 326 -16.65 -7.42 -23.31
C SER A 326 -17.21 -8.75 -23.83
N ARG A 327 -16.82 -9.88 -23.21
CA ARG A 327 -17.32 -11.21 -23.59
C ARG A 327 -18.84 -11.35 -23.38
N SER A 328 -19.39 -10.72 -22.34
CA SER A 328 -20.82 -10.81 -22.01
C SER A 328 -21.74 -10.12 -23.02
N LEU A 329 -21.20 -9.17 -23.79
CA LEU A 329 -21.94 -8.46 -24.83
C LEU A 329 -21.99 -9.23 -26.16
N LEU A 330 -21.09 -10.19 -26.37
CA LEU A 330 -21.05 -11.06 -27.55
C LEU A 330 -22.00 -12.27 -27.44
N ILE A 331 -22.47 -12.60 -26.24
CA ILE A 331 -23.02 -13.93 -25.94
C ILE A 331 -24.55 -13.98 -25.84
N SER A 332 -25.26 -13.00 -26.42
CA SER A 332 -26.73 -12.92 -26.38
C SER A 332 -27.43 -14.14 -27.04
N GLU A 333 -26.71 -14.90 -27.88
CA GLU A 333 -27.17 -16.13 -28.54
C GLU A 333 -26.60 -17.43 -27.94
N HIS A 334 -25.74 -17.34 -26.92
CA HIS A 334 -25.15 -18.54 -26.28
C HIS A 334 -26.09 -19.19 -25.27
N ASP A 335 -25.85 -20.47 -25.01
CA ASP A 335 -26.56 -21.25 -23.99
C ASP A 335 -26.51 -20.56 -22.60
N PRO A 336 -27.64 -20.37 -21.91
CA PRO A 336 -27.67 -19.84 -20.55
C PRO A 336 -26.67 -20.46 -19.56
N GLU A 337 -26.33 -21.73 -19.69
CA GLU A 337 -25.31 -22.38 -18.82
C GLU A 337 -23.91 -21.78 -19.04
N TYR A 338 -23.55 -21.47 -20.28
CA TYR A 338 -22.29 -20.81 -20.62
C TYR A 338 -22.21 -19.42 -19.99
N ILE A 339 -23.29 -18.62 -20.09
CA ILE A 339 -23.37 -17.27 -19.50
C ILE A 339 -23.23 -17.35 -17.97
N ILE A 340 -23.89 -18.32 -17.33
CA ILE A 340 -23.81 -18.54 -15.88
C ILE A 340 -22.38 -18.90 -15.45
N LYS A 341 -21.71 -19.78 -16.21
CA LYS A 341 -20.33 -20.19 -15.95
C LYS A 341 -19.37 -19.01 -16.10
N LEU A 342 -19.48 -18.27 -17.21
CA LEU A 342 -18.65 -17.09 -17.47
C LEU A 342 -18.75 -16.06 -16.32
N TRP A 343 -19.96 -15.80 -15.84
CA TRP A 343 -20.16 -14.93 -14.67
C TRP A 343 -19.56 -15.50 -13.39
N LYS A 344 -19.70 -16.80 -13.14
CA LYS A 344 -19.14 -17.44 -11.94
C LYS A 344 -17.61 -17.30 -11.92
N ASP A 345 -16.97 -17.58 -13.05
CA ASP A 345 -15.53 -17.52 -13.21
C ASP A 345 -15.02 -16.07 -13.05
N CYS A 346 -15.70 -15.10 -13.67
CA CYS A 346 -15.43 -13.67 -13.46
C CYS A 346 -15.54 -13.27 -11.98
N LYS A 347 -16.65 -13.63 -11.33
CA LYS A 347 -16.90 -13.27 -9.93
C LYS A 347 -15.80 -13.81 -9.02
N GLU A 348 -15.37 -15.05 -9.24
CA GLU A 348 -14.29 -15.67 -8.49
C GLU A 348 -12.96 -14.95 -8.74
N ALA A 349 -12.61 -14.69 -10.01
CA ALA A 349 -11.38 -13.99 -10.37
C ALA A 349 -11.32 -12.57 -9.78
N VAL A 350 -12.36 -11.75 -10.02
CA VAL A 350 -12.45 -10.37 -9.53
C VAL A 350 -12.37 -10.33 -8.00
N TYR A 351 -13.18 -11.12 -7.28
CA TYR A 351 -13.16 -11.09 -5.81
C TYR A 351 -11.96 -11.79 -5.16
N SER A 352 -11.20 -12.57 -5.93
CA SER A 352 -9.90 -13.05 -5.48
C SER A 352 -8.85 -11.93 -5.48
N CYS A 353 -8.93 -11.00 -6.44
CA CYS A 353 -8.07 -9.82 -6.57
C CYS A 353 -8.52 -8.71 -5.63
N ASP A 354 -9.82 -8.44 -5.56
CA ASP A 354 -10.40 -7.43 -4.67
C ASP A 354 -11.80 -7.85 -4.18
N PRO A 355 -11.93 -8.33 -2.92
CA PRO A 355 -13.19 -8.85 -2.40
C PRO A 355 -14.29 -7.78 -2.24
N LEU A 356 -13.91 -6.50 -2.26
CA LEU A 356 -14.81 -5.35 -2.12
C LEU A 356 -15.10 -4.65 -3.46
N TYR A 357 -14.57 -5.17 -4.57
CA TYR A 357 -14.71 -4.58 -5.91
C TYR A 357 -16.17 -4.42 -6.34
N ASN A 358 -16.56 -3.23 -6.77
CA ASN A 358 -17.93 -2.96 -7.19
C ASN A 358 -18.20 -3.36 -8.66
N MET A 359 -18.57 -4.63 -8.89
CA MET A 359 -19.03 -5.08 -10.21
C MET A 359 -20.43 -4.56 -10.54
N ASN A 360 -20.56 -3.81 -11.63
CA ASN A 360 -21.85 -3.30 -12.11
C ASN A 360 -22.58 -4.35 -12.97
N VAL A 361 -23.20 -5.35 -12.32
CA VAL A 361 -23.95 -6.42 -12.99
C VAL A 361 -25.38 -6.59 -12.45
N PRO A 362 -26.31 -7.24 -13.17
CA PRO A 362 -27.65 -7.49 -12.66
C PRO A 362 -27.65 -8.42 -11.42
N ALA A 363 -28.29 -7.99 -10.33
CA ALA A 363 -28.46 -8.80 -9.13
C ALA A 363 -29.44 -9.98 -9.35
N LYS A 364 -29.10 -11.17 -8.84
CA LYS A 364 -29.96 -12.37 -8.98
C LYS A 364 -31.12 -12.41 -7.97
N ASN A 365 -30.95 -11.76 -6.83
CA ASN A 365 -31.92 -11.74 -5.74
C ASN A 365 -31.73 -10.48 -4.85
N SER A 366 -32.61 -10.28 -3.87
CA SER A 366 -32.54 -9.11 -2.99
C SER A 366 -31.31 -9.05 -2.08
N LYS A 367 -30.76 -10.21 -1.63
CA LYS A 367 -29.49 -10.24 -0.88
C LYS A 367 -28.35 -9.79 -1.79
N ASP A 368 -28.26 -10.33 -3.01
CA ASP A 368 -27.23 -9.92 -3.97
C ASP A 368 -27.28 -8.42 -4.26
N LEU A 369 -28.49 -7.85 -4.46
CA LEU A 369 -28.64 -6.42 -4.70
C LEU A 369 -28.17 -5.56 -3.50
N TYR A 370 -28.42 -6.03 -2.28
CA TYR A 370 -27.93 -5.37 -1.06
C TYR A 370 -26.41 -5.44 -0.95
N LEU A 371 -25.80 -6.59 -1.20
CA LEU A 371 -24.34 -6.71 -1.19
C LEU A 371 -23.68 -5.86 -2.29
N MET A 372 -24.36 -5.70 -3.44
CA MET A 372 -23.92 -4.77 -4.48
C MET A 372 -24.05 -3.31 -4.04
N SER A 373 -25.15 -2.92 -3.40
CA SER A 373 -25.28 -1.55 -2.89
C SER A 373 -24.20 -1.24 -1.85
N LYS A 374 -23.87 -2.21 -1.00
CA LYS A 374 -22.78 -2.08 -0.01
C LYS A 374 -21.41 -1.87 -0.66
N ARG A 375 -21.12 -2.55 -1.78
CA ARG A 375 -19.88 -2.28 -2.55
C ARG A 375 -19.92 -0.93 -3.27
N HIS A 376 -21.08 -0.49 -3.72
CA HIS A 376 -21.23 0.85 -4.30
C HIS A 376 -21.01 1.96 -3.26
N GLU A 377 -21.52 1.77 -2.03
CA GLU A 377 -21.28 2.68 -0.90
C GLU A 377 -19.78 2.87 -0.62
N ILE A 378 -18.94 1.83 -0.82
CA ILE A 378 -17.49 1.95 -0.64
C ILE A 378 -16.90 3.02 -1.55
N ASN A 379 -17.29 3.01 -2.83
CA ASN A 379 -16.77 3.98 -3.82
C ASN A 379 -17.22 5.42 -3.52
N LEU A 380 -18.31 5.61 -2.77
CA LEU A 380 -18.85 6.93 -2.42
C LEU A 380 -18.25 7.47 -1.11
N LEU A 381 -18.11 6.59 -0.11
CA LEU A 381 -17.76 6.97 1.25
C LEU A 381 -16.26 6.93 1.52
N PHE A 382 -15.48 6.21 0.71
CA PHE A 382 -14.07 5.93 0.99
C PHE A 382 -13.14 6.31 -0.17
N ASP A 383 -13.46 7.41 -0.86
CA ASP A 383 -12.68 7.94 -1.98
C ASP A 383 -11.34 8.58 -1.56
N ASN A 384 -11.18 8.92 -0.28
CA ASN A 384 -9.94 9.49 0.25
C ASN A 384 -9.68 9.14 1.72
N LYS A 385 -8.44 9.38 2.16
CA LYS A 385 -7.92 9.04 3.50
C LYS A 385 -8.72 9.69 4.64
N ILE A 386 -9.17 10.94 4.47
CA ILE A 386 -9.95 11.68 5.49
C ILE A 386 -11.30 11.00 5.69
N ARG A 387 -12.03 10.75 4.60
CA ARG A 387 -13.35 10.11 4.68
C ARG A 387 -13.26 8.67 5.19
N ILE A 388 -12.19 7.93 4.86
CA ILE A 388 -11.92 6.62 5.45
C ILE A 388 -11.84 6.72 6.96
N SER A 389 -11.04 7.66 7.50
CA SER A 389 -10.91 7.83 8.95
C SER A 389 -12.25 8.20 9.59
N GLU A 390 -12.99 9.17 9.03
CA GLU A 390 -14.29 9.62 9.54
C GLU A 390 -15.35 8.52 9.56
N ASN A 391 -15.38 7.67 8.52
CA ASN A 391 -16.42 6.66 8.30
C ASN A 391 -15.94 5.22 8.56
N ILE A 392 -14.86 5.05 9.32
CA ILE A 392 -14.17 3.76 9.49
C ILE A 392 -15.07 2.65 10.05
N LEU A 393 -16.01 2.98 10.94
CA LEU A 393 -16.95 2.00 11.50
C LEU A 393 -17.93 1.49 10.42
N GLU A 394 -18.47 2.38 9.59
CA GLU A 394 -19.31 1.98 8.46
C GLU A 394 -18.50 1.13 7.47
N TYR A 395 -17.22 1.44 7.26
CA TYR A 395 -16.36 0.62 6.41
C TYR A 395 -16.20 -0.80 6.98
N ALA A 396 -15.98 -0.91 8.28
CA ALA A 396 -15.85 -2.20 8.97
C ALA A 396 -17.14 -3.02 8.86
N ASP A 397 -18.29 -2.38 9.08
CA ASP A 397 -19.61 -2.97 9.00
C ASP A 397 -19.96 -3.41 7.56
N ILE A 398 -19.60 -2.62 6.54
CA ILE A 398 -19.73 -3.01 5.13
C ILE A 398 -18.87 -4.23 4.83
N ALA A 399 -17.60 -4.24 5.24
CA ALA A 399 -16.72 -5.39 5.03
C ALA A 399 -17.24 -6.65 5.73
N LEU A 400 -17.86 -6.49 6.90
CA LEU A 400 -18.51 -7.56 7.63
C LEU A 400 -19.75 -8.11 6.91
N ASP A 401 -20.62 -7.23 6.38
CA ASP A 401 -21.79 -7.63 5.57
C ASP A 401 -21.39 -8.39 4.31
N LEU A 402 -20.26 -8.01 3.72
CA LEU A 402 -19.67 -8.63 2.55
C LEU A 402 -18.91 -9.92 2.88
N GLU A 403 -18.90 -10.33 4.15
CA GLU A 403 -18.23 -11.53 4.68
C GLU A 403 -16.70 -11.52 4.43
N VAL A 404 -16.11 -10.32 4.31
CA VAL A 404 -14.67 -10.11 4.14
C VAL A 404 -14.01 -9.98 5.51
N TYR A 405 -14.14 -11.03 6.32
CA TYR A 405 -13.81 -11.01 7.76
C TYR A 405 -12.38 -10.57 8.06
N GLY A 406 -11.40 -10.95 7.25
CA GLY A 406 -10.02 -10.51 7.43
C GLY A 406 -9.82 -9.01 7.25
N PHE A 407 -10.57 -8.39 6.34
CA PHE A 407 -10.51 -6.93 6.16
C PHE A 407 -11.29 -6.22 7.27
N ALA A 408 -12.49 -6.72 7.60
CA ALA A 408 -13.31 -6.19 8.70
C ALA A 408 -12.55 -6.23 10.04
N ALA A 409 -11.86 -7.34 10.34
CA ALA A 409 -11.03 -7.47 11.55
C ALA A 409 -9.95 -6.37 11.64
N HIS A 410 -9.28 -6.04 10.54
CA HIS A 410 -8.30 -4.94 10.55
C HIS A 410 -8.94 -3.59 10.87
N LEU A 411 -10.10 -3.30 10.27
CA LEU A 411 -10.80 -2.04 10.50
C LEU A 411 -11.25 -1.93 11.96
N TYR A 412 -11.84 -2.99 12.53
CA TYR A 412 -12.21 -3.00 13.95
C TYR A 412 -10.99 -2.87 14.86
N TRP A 413 -9.88 -3.53 14.55
CA TRP A 413 -8.64 -3.40 15.32
C TRP A 413 -8.07 -1.97 15.29
N LEU A 414 -8.10 -1.32 14.12
CA LEU A 414 -7.71 0.07 13.98
C LEU A 414 -8.62 1.01 14.79
N ILE A 415 -9.93 0.76 14.80
CA ILE A 415 -10.89 1.53 15.61
C ILE A 415 -10.54 1.42 17.09
N ILE A 416 -10.24 0.22 17.60
CA ILE A 416 -9.95 -0.02 19.02
C ILE A 416 -8.83 0.88 19.51
N GLY A 417 -7.72 1.00 18.78
CA GLY A 417 -6.60 1.81 19.26
C GLY A 417 -6.50 3.23 18.72
N ASN A 418 -7.26 3.62 17.68
CA ASN A 418 -7.30 5.02 17.20
C ASN A 418 -8.52 5.80 17.67
N LYS A 419 -9.63 5.11 17.95
CA LYS A 419 -10.93 5.72 18.28
C LYS A 419 -11.65 4.94 19.40
N PRO A 420 -10.99 4.66 20.54
CA PRO A 420 -11.53 3.79 21.59
C PRO A 420 -12.88 4.27 22.13
N ASP A 421 -13.06 5.59 22.25
CA ASP A 421 -14.26 6.20 22.84
C ASP A 421 -15.25 6.75 21.81
N ALA A 422 -14.96 6.63 20.50
CA ALA A 422 -15.79 7.24 19.47
C ALA A 422 -17.14 6.53 19.26
N PHE A 423 -17.26 5.27 19.73
CA PHE A 423 -18.42 4.41 19.48
C PHE A 423 -18.91 3.71 20.76
N PRO A 424 -19.36 4.45 21.78
CA PRO A 424 -19.66 3.90 23.11
C PRO A 424 -20.80 2.87 23.10
N ASP A 425 -21.72 2.97 22.13
CA ASP A 425 -22.84 2.04 21.99
C ASP A 425 -22.47 0.71 21.29
N ARG A 426 -21.22 0.56 20.85
CA ARG A 426 -20.76 -0.58 20.06
C ARG A 426 -19.61 -1.32 20.75
N ASP A 427 -19.80 -2.62 20.98
CA ASP A 427 -18.72 -3.50 21.43
C ASP A 427 -17.81 -3.85 20.24
N ILE A 428 -16.85 -2.96 19.93
CA ILE A 428 -15.92 -3.09 18.80
C ILE A 428 -15.02 -4.31 18.97
N LEU A 429 -14.59 -4.61 20.20
CA LEU A 429 -13.77 -5.79 20.49
C LEU A 429 -14.55 -7.08 20.20
N ALA A 430 -15.83 -7.17 20.54
CA ALA A 430 -16.65 -8.31 20.15
C ALA A 430 -16.79 -8.48 18.62
N HIS A 431 -16.83 -7.38 17.86
CA HIS A 431 -16.87 -7.44 16.39
C HIS A 431 -15.55 -7.92 15.79
N TYR A 432 -14.44 -7.46 16.34
CA TYR A 432 -13.11 -7.96 15.99
C TYR A 432 -12.98 -9.46 16.27
N LEU A 433 -13.31 -9.91 17.48
CA LEU A 433 -13.25 -11.32 17.87
C LEU A 433 -14.22 -12.20 17.07
N TYR A 434 -15.40 -11.69 16.73
CA TYR A 434 -16.31 -12.38 15.82
C TYR A 434 -15.67 -12.61 14.45
N CYS A 435 -14.98 -11.61 13.89
CA CYS A 435 -14.27 -11.79 12.62
C CYS A 435 -13.18 -12.86 12.73
N LEU A 436 -12.43 -12.91 13.84
CA LEU A 436 -11.44 -13.95 14.08
C LEU A 436 -12.07 -15.35 14.18
N GLU A 437 -13.23 -15.48 14.82
CA GLU A 437 -13.97 -16.75 14.91
C GLU A 437 -14.34 -17.23 13.49
N ARG A 438 -14.83 -16.33 12.65
CA ARG A 438 -15.19 -16.62 11.25
C ARG A 438 -13.99 -16.97 10.38
N LEU A 439 -12.78 -16.56 10.78
CA LEU A 439 -11.51 -16.93 10.15
C LEU A 439 -10.93 -18.24 10.71
N GLY A 440 -11.50 -18.77 11.79
CA GLY A 440 -11.08 -20.01 12.46
C GLY A 440 -10.00 -19.83 13.53
N ASP A 441 -9.70 -18.60 13.94
CA ASP A 441 -8.65 -18.31 14.92
C ASP A 441 -9.18 -18.41 16.36
N THR A 442 -9.36 -19.64 16.83
CA THR A 442 -9.80 -19.90 18.21
C THR A 442 -8.68 -19.75 19.25
N GLU A 443 -7.40 -19.74 18.82
CA GLU A 443 -6.24 -19.66 19.72
C GLU A 443 -6.19 -18.29 20.38
N ASN A 444 -6.24 -17.22 19.57
CA ASN A 444 -6.17 -15.86 20.10
C ASN A 444 -7.49 -15.42 20.74
N ILE A 445 -8.64 -15.97 20.35
CA ILE A 445 -9.90 -15.64 21.04
C ILE A 445 -9.87 -16.06 22.51
N ARG A 446 -9.25 -17.21 22.82
CA ARG A 446 -9.15 -17.73 24.20
C ARG A 446 -8.33 -16.86 25.15
N THR A 447 -7.52 -15.93 24.64
CA THR A 447 -6.75 -15.01 25.48
C THR A 447 -7.61 -13.85 26.00
N PHE A 448 -8.79 -13.63 25.42
CA PHE A 448 -9.79 -12.70 25.93
C PHE A 448 -10.78 -13.51 26.77
N GLU A 449 -11.03 -13.08 28.01
CA GLU A 449 -11.76 -13.79 29.08
C GLU A 449 -13.07 -14.50 28.65
N GLU A 450 -13.59 -15.37 29.52
CA GLU A 450 -14.90 -16.06 29.37
C GLU A 450 -16.10 -15.11 29.11
N GLU A 451 -15.94 -13.79 29.27
CA GLU A 451 -16.95 -12.77 28.96
C GLU A 451 -17.31 -12.67 27.46
N TYR A 452 -16.44 -13.14 26.55
CA TYR A 452 -16.74 -13.18 25.12
C TYR A 452 -17.48 -14.46 24.73
N THR A 453 -18.77 -14.45 25.05
CA THR A 453 -19.64 -15.61 24.85
C THR A 453 -20.22 -15.67 23.44
N ARG A 454 -20.57 -16.88 22.99
CA ARG A 454 -21.40 -17.12 21.78
C ARG A 454 -22.65 -16.23 21.69
N GLN A 455 -23.13 -15.68 22.81
CA GLN A 455 -24.26 -14.77 22.84
C GLN A 455 -23.94 -13.42 22.19
N LYS A 456 -22.74 -12.85 22.42
CA LYS A 456 -22.30 -11.60 21.77
C LYS A 456 -22.22 -11.79 20.24
N PHE A 457 -21.66 -12.90 19.77
CA PHE A 457 -21.59 -13.22 18.34
C PHE A 457 -22.97 -13.40 17.70
N LYS A 458 -23.90 -14.09 18.39
CA LYS A 458 -25.31 -14.17 17.95
C LYS A 458 -26.00 -12.81 17.92
N LYS A 459 -25.64 -11.88 18.81
CA LYS A 459 -26.15 -10.51 18.80
C LYS A 459 -25.70 -9.79 17.52
N ILE A 460 -24.41 -9.88 17.18
CA ILE A 460 -23.83 -9.30 15.95
C ILE A 460 -24.52 -9.87 14.71
N GLU A 461 -24.71 -11.19 14.62
CA GLU A 461 -25.43 -11.81 13.50
C GLU A 461 -26.86 -11.26 13.32
N ARG A 462 -27.58 -11.06 14.43
CA ARG A 462 -28.93 -10.49 14.42
C ARG A 462 -28.91 -9.02 14.01
N GLU A 463 -27.98 -8.24 14.53
CA GLU A 463 -27.79 -6.83 14.18
C GLU A 463 -27.53 -6.68 12.67
N ARG A 464 -26.59 -7.46 12.10
CA ARG A 464 -26.29 -7.43 10.66
C ARG A 464 -27.49 -7.87 9.81
N LYS A 465 -28.19 -8.91 10.23
CA LYS A 465 -29.40 -9.36 9.53
C LYS A 465 -30.50 -8.30 9.54
N GLN A 466 -30.71 -7.63 10.69
CA GLN A 466 -31.68 -6.54 10.81
C GLN A 466 -31.30 -5.34 9.94
N ALA A 467 -30.02 -4.98 9.89
CA ALA A 467 -29.52 -3.91 9.01
C ALA A 467 -29.78 -4.20 7.52
N MET A 468 -29.57 -5.44 7.07
CA MET A 468 -29.94 -5.85 5.71
C MET A 468 -31.47 -5.79 5.49
N GLU A 469 -32.27 -6.30 6.43
CA GLU A 469 -33.73 -6.36 6.28
C GLU A 469 -34.41 -4.98 6.34
N SER A 470 -33.81 -4.01 7.05
CA SER A 470 -34.28 -2.64 7.13
C SER A 470 -33.84 -1.77 5.94
N ASN A 471 -32.77 -2.15 5.24
CA ASN A 471 -32.23 -1.42 4.09
C ASN A 471 -33.27 -1.24 2.96
N SER A 472 -33.35 -0.01 2.44
CA SER A 472 -34.36 0.38 1.44
C SER A 472 -34.22 -0.38 0.11
N VAL A 473 -32.99 -0.62 -0.34
CA VAL A 473 -32.67 -1.36 -1.57
C VAL A 473 -33.14 -2.82 -1.43
N TYR A 474 -32.82 -3.46 -0.30
CA TYR A 474 -33.25 -4.83 0.00
C TYR A 474 -34.78 -4.94 0.04
N ARG A 475 -35.47 -4.07 0.81
CA ARG A 475 -36.93 -4.10 0.95
C ARG A 475 -37.66 -3.90 -0.38
N ARG A 476 -37.21 -2.93 -1.19
CA ARG A 476 -37.78 -2.64 -2.52
C ARG A 476 -37.65 -3.85 -3.44
N SER A 477 -36.45 -4.44 -3.51
CA SER A 477 -36.19 -5.62 -4.33
C SER A 477 -37.00 -6.84 -3.88
N LYS A 478 -37.07 -7.10 -2.57
CA LYS A 478 -37.82 -8.24 -2.01
C LYS A 478 -39.31 -8.13 -2.30
N GLY A 479 -39.86 -6.92 -2.24
CA GLY A 479 -41.24 -6.64 -2.64
C GLY A 479 -41.50 -6.97 -4.12
N ILE A 480 -40.59 -6.59 -5.02
CA ILE A 480 -40.68 -6.89 -6.46
C ILE A 480 -40.56 -8.41 -6.71
N GLN A 481 -39.58 -9.06 -6.09
CA GLN A 481 -39.36 -10.50 -6.21
C GLN A 481 -40.59 -11.30 -5.75
N ASN A 482 -41.19 -10.91 -4.62
CA ASN A 482 -42.41 -11.53 -4.10
C ASN A 482 -43.61 -11.36 -5.04
N LYS A 483 -43.80 -10.18 -5.64
CA LYS A 483 -44.84 -9.92 -6.65
C LYS A 483 -44.63 -10.81 -7.89
N ASN A 484 -43.39 -10.93 -8.36
CA ASN A 484 -43.05 -11.75 -9.53
C ASN A 484 -43.25 -13.26 -9.27
N ASN A 485 -42.87 -13.74 -8.08
CA ASN A 485 -43.10 -15.13 -7.67
C ASN A 485 -44.60 -15.46 -7.59
N LYS A 486 -45.42 -14.57 -7.00
CA LYS A 486 -46.89 -14.72 -6.99
C LYS A 486 -47.47 -14.78 -8.41
N ARG A 487 -47.03 -13.89 -9.31
CA ARG A 487 -47.46 -13.90 -10.73
C ARG A 487 -47.07 -15.19 -11.45
N LYS A 488 -45.84 -15.70 -11.27
CA LYS A 488 -45.39 -16.99 -11.84
C LYS A 488 -46.20 -18.17 -11.30
N LYS A 489 -46.48 -18.23 -10.00
CA LYS A 489 -47.32 -19.27 -9.38
C LYS A 489 -48.74 -19.26 -9.93
N ASN A 490 -49.35 -18.08 -10.09
CA ASN A 490 -50.68 -17.93 -10.69
C ASN A 490 -50.71 -18.36 -12.17
N LYS A 491 -49.67 -18.05 -12.96
CA LYS A 491 -49.54 -18.51 -14.35
C LYS A 491 -49.37 -20.05 -14.44
N LYS A 492 -48.54 -20.66 -13.59
CA LYS A 492 -48.40 -22.13 -13.52
C LYS A 492 -49.73 -22.81 -13.14
N ASN A 493 -50.45 -22.29 -12.15
CA ASN A 493 -51.76 -22.81 -11.76
C ASN A 493 -52.81 -22.67 -12.87
N LYS A 494 -52.81 -21.56 -13.62
CA LYS A 494 -53.68 -21.40 -14.81
C LYS A 494 -53.32 -22.36 -15.95
N LYS A 495 -52.03 -22.63 -16.19
CA LYS A 495 -51.58 -23.62 -17.19
C LYS A 495 -51.96 -25.06 -16.79
N LYS A 496 -51.79 -25.42 -15.52
CA LYS A 496 -52.18 -26.74 -14.98
C LYS A 496 -53.70 -26.97 -15.12
N ARG A 497 -54.53 -26.01 -14.68
CA ARG A 497 -55.99 -26.05 -14.87
C ARG A 497 -56.44 -26.11 -16.34
N LYS A 498 -55.66 -25.58 -17.29
CA LYS A 498 -55.95 -25.69 -18.73
C LYS A 498 -55.52 -27.04 -19.31
N LYS A 499 -54.49 -27.68 -18.75
CA LYS A 499 -54.02 -29.02 -19.13
C LYS A 499 -54.98 -30.10 -18.61
N ASP A 500 -55.37 -30.00 -17.34
CA ASP A 500 -56.35 -30.91 -16.70
C ASP A 500 -57.72 -30.87 -17.41
N LYS A 501 -58.12 -29.71 -17.96
CA LYS A 501 -59.34 -29.55 -18.78
C LYS A 501 -59.23 -30.10 -20.22
N ARG A 502 -58.03 -30.38 -20.71
CA ARG A 502 -57.78 -30.94 -22.05
C ARG A 502 -57.57 -32.46 -22.03
N GLU A 503 -57.13 -33.02 -20.91
CA GLU A 503 -56.94 -34.47 -20.72
C GLU A 503 -58.19 -35.17 -20.15
N GLY A 504 -59.20 -34.40 -19.70
CA GLY A 504 -60.53 -34.89 -19.29
C GLY A 504 -61.61 -34.76 -20.37
N LYS A 505 -61.22 -34.54 -21.63
CA LYS A 505 -62.02 -34.70 -22.84
C LYS A 505 -61.35 -35.75 -23.70
#